data_AF-A0A1I4ZDJ9-F1
#
_entry.id   AF-A0A1I4ZDJ9-F1
#
_cell.length_a   1.000
_cell.length_b   1.000
_cell.length_c   1.000
_cell.angle_alpha   90.00
_cell.angle_beta   90.00
_cell.angle_gamma   90.00
#
_symmetry.space_group_name_H-M   'P 1'
#
loop_
_entity.id
_entity.type
_entity.pdbx_description
1 polymer ?
#
loop_
_entity_poly.entity_id
_entity_poly.type
_entity_poly.pdbx_seq_one_letter_code
_entity_poly.pdbx_strand_id
1 'polypeptide(L)'
;MKKIKTRDRILDTSLTLFNCVGEPNVTTLLISDELEISPGNLYYHFKSKGDIVEELFGRFEAEMLDLLAVPEDADISLDQNGFFLHLMFETVARYRFLYQDLVNVLSRYDQLQARFKRLLKKKTTAFQVICESFRRQGMMEINGEELESLCEQLTLTSCYWSSFDTLSHLEDRESVDPGRGVYQMMHLVLPYLAPGEQDEVRLMSRDYL
;
A
#
# COMPACT_ATOMS: atom_id res chain seq x y z
N MET A 1 23.73 -10.53 17.63
CA MET A 1 22.47 -9.80 17.37
C MET A 1 22.74 -8.31 17.47
N LYS A 2 22.43 -7.53 16.42
CA LYS A 2 22.63 -6.07 16.44
C LYS A 2 21.58 -5.47 17.38
N LYS A 3 22.00 -4.72 18.41
CA LYS A 3 21.08 -4.10 19.37
C LYS A 3 20.12 -3.16 18.60
N ILE A 4 18.82 -3.45 18.61
CA ILE A 4 17.81 -2.60 17.99
C ILE A 4 17.91 -1.22 18.65
N LYS A 5 18.00 -0.15 17.85
CA LYS A 5 18.13 1.20 18.39
C LYS A 5 16.79 1.61 19.01
N THR A 6 16.82 2.34 20.13
CA THR A 6 15.61 2.85 20.80
C THR A 6 14.68 3.59 19.84
N ARG A 7 15.26 4.33 18.89
CA ARG A 7 14.52 5.02 17.83
C ARG A 7 13.71 4.08 16.94
N ASP A 8 14.25 2.91 16.58
CA ASP A 8 13.54 1.91 15.78
C ASP A 8 12.40 1.27 16.59
N ARG A 9 12.65 0.98 17.88
CA ARG A 9 11.59 0.50 18.80
C ARG A 9 10.42 1.49 18.90
N ILE A 10 10.71 2.80 18.96
CA ILE A 10 9.68 3.85 18.96
C ILE A 10 8.83 3.78 17.68
N LEU A 11 9.45 3.64 16.52
CA LEU A 11 8.74 3.56 15.24
C LEU A 11 7.90 2.29 15.15
N ASP A 12 8.46 1.14 15.52
CA ASP A 12 7.76 -0.15 15.44
C ASP A 12 6.54 -0.17 16.38
N THR A 13 6.71 0.26 17.64
CA THR A 13 5.57 0.37 18.58
C THR A 13 4.54 1.39 18.13
N SER A 14 4.97 2.54 17.60
CA SER A 14 4.05 3.55 17.07
C SER A 14 3.24 3.00 15.90
N LEU A 15 3.88 2.29 14.98
CA LEU A 15 3.22 1.66 13.84
C LEU A 15 2.16 0.65 14.30
N THR A 16 2.50 -0.22 15.25
CA THR A 16 1.55 -1.17 15.85
C THR A 16 0.35 -0.44 16.47
N LEU A 17 0.60 0.55 17.33
CA LEU A 17 -0.47 1.32 17.98
C LEU A 17 -1.34 2.06 16.96
N PHE A 18 -0.74 2.71 15.96
CA PHE A 18 -1.49 3.38 14.89
C PHE A 18 -2.35 2.40 14.09
N ASN A 19 -1.83 1.21 13.78
CA ASN A 19 -2.55 0.17 13.05
C ASN A 19 -3.67 -0.50 13.87
N CYS A 20 -3.56 -0.56 15.19
CA CYS A 20 -4.56 -1.22 16.05
C CYS A 20 -5.67 -0.27 16.50
N VAL A 21 -5.33 0.93 16.99
CA VAL A 21 -6.31 1.86 17.58
C VAL A 21 -6.51 3.14 16.79
N GLY A 22 -5.76 3.34 15.71
CA GLY A 22 -5.83 4.52 14.84
C GLY A 22 -4.92 5.65 15.33
N GLU A 23 -4.19 6.25 14.38
CA GLU A 23 -3.25 7.36 14.64
C GLU A 23 -3.83 8.52 15.49
N PRO A 24 -5.08 8.97 15.32
CA PRO A 24 -5.64 10.04 16.14
C PRO A 24 -5.70 9.72 17.64
N ASN A 25 -5.87 8.44 17.99
CA ASN A 25 -6.06 7.97 19.36
C ASN A 25 -4.74 7.68 20.10
N VAL A 26 -3.62 7.80 19.40
CA VAL A 26 -2.30 7.51 19.95
C VAL A 26 -1.57 8.81 20.28
N THR A 27 -1.08 8.89 21.53
CA THR A 27 -0.28 10.02 22.03
C THR A 27 1.18 9.59 22.22
N THR A 28 2.10 10.55 22.26
CA THR A 28 3.52 10.26 22.58
C THR A 28 3.68 9.67 23.98
N LEU A 29 2.81 10.04 24.93
CA LEU A 29 2.79 9.45 26.26
C LEU A 29 2.41 7.96 26.21
N LEU A 30 1.36 7.60 25.47
CA LEU A 30 0.97 6.20 25.28
C LEU A 30 2.10 5.38 24.64
N ILE A 31 2.81 5.93 23.65
CA ILE A 31 3.96 5.26 23.01
C ILE A 31 5.10 5.05 24.02
N SER A 32 5.41 6.06 24.85
CA SER A 32 6.47 5.93 25.85
C SER A 32 6.12 4.92 26.94
N ASP A 33 4.86 4.89 27.35
CA ASP A 33 4.35 3.97 28.37
C ASP A 33 4.40 2.52 27.86
N GLU A 34 3.94 2.27 26.62
CA GLU A 34 4.00 0.95 25.97
C GLU A 34 5.44 0.42 25.81
N LEU A 35 6.41 1.33 25.65
CA LEU A 35 7.83 0.97 25.52
C LEU A 35 8.59 0.87 26.83
N GLU A 36 7.94 1.20 27.96
CA GLU A 36 8.53 1.33 29.28
C GLU A 36 9.74 2.30 29.29
N ILE A 37 9.62 3.44 28.58
CA ILE A 37 10.63 4.50 28.56
C ILE A 37 10.07 5.81 29.11
N SER A 38 10.93 6.71 29.59
CA SER A 38 10.47 8.03 29.99
C SER A 38 10.03 8.87 28.77
N PRO A 39 9.05 9.77 28.92
CA PRO A 39 8.67 10.69 27.85
C PRO A 39 9.87 11.50 27.34
N GLY A 40 10.80 11.90 28.23
CA GLY A 40 12.02 12.59 27.85
C GLY A 40 12.94 11.78 26.92
N ASN A 41 12.99 10.46 27.08
CA ASN A 41 13.72 9.57 26.17
C ASN A 41 13.07 9.51 24.77
N LEU A 42 11.73 9.50 24.71
CA LEU A 42 11.03 9.61 23.43
C LEU A 42 11.30 10.96 22.76
N TYR A 43 11.17 12.06 23.51
CA TYR A 43 11.43 13.43 23.00
C TYR A 43 12.86 13.66 22.55
N TYR A 44 13.83 12.90 23.07
CA TYR A 44 15.21 12.90 22.58
C TYR A 44 15.31 12.39 21.13
N HIS A 45 14.43 11.46 20.72
CA HIS A 45 14.42 10.88 19.38
C HIS A 45 13.42 11.54 18.42
N PHE A 46 12.25 11.95 18.92
CA PHE A 46 11.15 12.52 18.14
C PHE A 46 10.53 13.70 18.89
N LYS A 47 10.55 14.90 18.29
CA LYS A 47 10.05 16.10 18.97
C LYS A 47 8.54 16.15 19.01
N SER A 48 7.87 15.46 18.10
CA SER A 48 6.42 15.42 17.97
C SER A 48 5.93 14.06 17.45
N LYS A 49 4.62 13.80 17.59
CA LYS A 49 3.97 12.67 16.91
C LYS A 49 4.08 12.80 15.38
N GLY A 50 4.08 14.02 14.85
CA GLY A 50 4.26 14.28 13.42
C GLY A 50 5.60 13.80 12.90
N ASP A 51 6.67 13.92 13.68
CA ASP A 51 8.01 13.43 13.30
C ASP A 51 8.01 11.90 13.15
N ILE A 52 7.27 11.20 14.01
CA ILE A 52 7.11 9.73 13.97
C ILE A 52 6.32 9.34 12.71
N VAL A 53 5.19 10.01 12.46
CA VAL A 53 4.34 9.75 11.29
C VAL A 53 5.10 10.03 9.99
N GLU A 54 5.86 11.12 9.92
CA GLU A 54 6.66 11.48 8.75
C GLU A 54 7.73 10.43 8.44
N GLU A 55 8.37 9.87 9.47
CA GLU A 55 9.35 8.82 9.27
C GLU A 55 8.73 7.49 8.88
N LEU A 56 7.61 7.08 9.51
CA LEU A 56 6.87 5.89 9.09
C LEU A 56 6.39 6.02 7.64
N PHE A 57 5.89 7.19 7.26
CA PHE A 57 5.55 7.48 5.87
C PHE A 57 6.79 7.41 4.96
N GLY A 58 7.97 7.85 5.41
CA GLY A 58 9.21 7.71 4.66
C GLY A 58 9.64 6.26 4.43
N ARG A 59 9.47 5.39 5.42
CA ARG A 59 9.71 3.95 5.26
C ARG A 59 8.74 3.34 4.25
N PHE A 60 7.45 3.63 4.41
CA PHE A 60 6.41 3.24 3.46
C PHE A 60 6.68 3.73 2.03
N GLU A 61 7.02 5.02 1.86
CA GLU A 61 7.29 5.62 0.56
C GLU A 61 8.50 4.94 -0.11
N ALA A 62 9.56 4.64 0.63
CA ALA A 62 10.73 3.94 0.10
C ALA A 62 10.36 2.53 -0.39
N GLU A 63 9.69 1.72 0.45
CA GLU A 63 9.25 0.36 0.08
C GLU A 63 8.35 0.39 -1.17
N MET A 64 7.42 1.32 -1.23
CA MET A 64 6.54 1.48 -2.39
C MET A 64 7.27 1.96 -3.63
N LEU A 65 8.21 2.91 -3.52
CA LEU A 65 8.96 3.40 -4.68
C LEU A 65 9.85 2.32 -5.29
N ASP A 66 10.45 1.48 -4.46
CA ASP A 66 11.23 0.32 -4.92
C ASP A 66 10.34 -0.65 -5.70
N LEU A 67 9.13 -0.93 -5.20
CA LEU A 67 8.17 -1.79 -5.88
C LEU A 67 7.65 -1.19 -7.20
N LEU A 68 7.41 0.13 -7.22
CA LEU A 68 6.89 0.86 -8.37
C LEU A 68 7.94 1.16 -9.45
N ALA A 69 9.20 0.77 -9.24
CA ALA A 69 10.29 0.92 -10.20
C ALA A 69 10.24 -0.15 -11.31
N VAL A 70 9.10 -0.26 -11.99
CA VAL A 70 8.89 -1.21 -13.10
C VAL A 70 9.63 -0.72 -14.36
N PRO A 71 10.53 -1.51 -14.97
CA PRO A 71 11.23 -1.11 -16.18
C PRO A 71 10.29 -1.04 -17.40
N GLU A 72 10.33 0.04 -18.17
CA GLU A 72 9.46 0.26 -19.34
C GLU A 72 9.65 -0.78 -20.47
N ASP A 73 10.88 -1.29 -20.60
CA ASP A 73 11.27 -2.25 -21.65
C ASP A 73 11.21 -3.71 -21.20
N ALA A 74 10.80 -3.99 -19.95
CA ALA A 74 10.66 -5.36 -19.49
C ALA A 74 9.37 -6.00 -20.02
N ASP A 75 9.47 -7.27 -20.41
CA ASP A 75 8.30 -8.12 -20.61
C ASP A 75 7.93 -8.72 -19.25
N ILE A 76 6.81 -8.25 -18.72
CA ILE A 76 6.24 -8.64 -17.43
C ILE A 76 5.27 -9.80 -17.66
N SER A 77 5.44 -10.91 -16.93
CA SER A 77 4.51 -12.04 -16.94
C SER A 77 3.31 -11.81 -16.01
N LEU A 78 2.25 -12.63 -16.17
CA LEU A 78 1.09 -12.62 -15.26
C LEU A 78 1.51 -12.95 -13.82
N ASP A 79 2.38 -13.94 -13.61
CA ASP A 79 2.97 -14.28 -12.31
C ASP A 79 3.69 -13.10 -11.66
N GLN A 80 4.52 -12.39 -12.42
CA GLN A 80 5.25 -11.22 -11.92
C GLN A 80 4.29 -10.09 -11.54
N ASN A 81 3.24 -9.86 -12.32
CA ASN A 81 2.20 -8.90 -11.97
C ASN A 81 1.44 -9.33 -10.70
N GLY A 82 1.09 -10.62 -10.57
CA GLY A 82 0.46 -11.15 -9.36
C GLY A 82 1.34 -10.95 -8.12
N PHE A 83 2.63 -11.24 -8.23
CA PHE A 83 3.60 -11.01 -7.16
C PHE A 83 3.76 -9.52 -6.82
N PHE A 84 3.81 -8.65 -7.83
CA PHE A 84 3.83 -7.20 -7.66
C PHE A 84 2.61 -6.69 -6.88
N LEU A 85 1.41 -7.16 -7.26
CA LEU A 85 0.17 -6.80 -6.56
C LEU A 85 0.19 -7.31 -5.11
N HIS A 86 0.62 -8.55 -4.89
CA HIS A 86 0.75 -9.13 -3.56
C HIS A 86 1.67 -8.29 -2.66
N LEU A 87 2.90 -7.99 -3.12
CA LEU A 87 3.83 -7.16 -2.36
C LEU A 87 3.29 -5.75 -2.10
N MET A 88 2.56 -5.18 -3.06
CA MET A 88 1.94 -3.87 -2.89
C MET A 88 0.92 -3.90 -1.75
N PHE A 89 0.03 -4.89 -1.73
CA PHE A 89 -0.99 -5.01 -0.69
C PHE A 89 -0.40 -5.41 0.67
N GLU A 90 0.65 -6.22 0.71
CA GLU A 90 1.42 -6.48 1.94
C GLU A 90 2.03 -5.20 2.52
N THR A 91 2.57 -4.33 1.65
CA THR A 91 3.11 -3.04 2.07
C THR A 91 2.00 -2.13 2.60
N VAL A 92 0.85 -2.07 1.91
CA VAL A 92 -0.34 -1.34 2.38
C VAL A 92 -0.83 -1.87 3.73
N ALA A 93 -0.87 -3.20 3.93
CA ALA A 93 -1.29 -3.82 5.18
C ALA A 93 -0.34 -3.50 6.34
N ARG A 94 0.99 -3.52 6.09
CA ARG A 94 2.01 -3.15 7.09
C ARG A 94 1.82 -1.72 7.60
N TYR A 95 1.44 -0.79 6.73
CA TYR A 95 1.20 0.61 7.04
C TYR A 95 -0.30 1.00 6.98
N ARG A 96 -1.20 0.07 7.33
CA ARG A 96 -2.65 0.22 7.14
C ARG A 96 -3.25 1.47 7.78
N PHE A 97 -2.65 2.00 8.86
CA PHE A 97 -3.10 3.25 9.47
C PHE A 97 -3.13 4.43 8.48
N LEU A 98 -2.23 4.45 7.48
CA LEU A 98 -2.23 5.45 6.42
C LEU A 98 -3.45 5.32 5.52
N TYR A 99 -3.89 4.09 5.24
CA TYR A 99 -4.92 3.79 4.25
C TYR A 99 -6.33 3.69 4.84
N GLN A 100 -6.47 3.39 6.13
CA GLN A 100 -7.77 3.38 6.82
C GLN A 100 -8.43 4.77 6.84
N ASP A 101 -7.64 5.85 6.91
CA ASP A 101 -8.14 7.22 6.97
C ASP A 101 -7.24 8.20 6.17
N LEU A 102 -6.93 7.81 4.94
CA LEU A 102 -5.92 8.45 4.09
C LEU A 102 -6.11 9.96 3.93
N VAL A 103 -7.34 10.40 3.67
CA VAL A 103 -7.64 11.82 3.47
C VAL A 103 -7.36 12.63 4.72
N ASN A 104 -7.73 12.14 5.90
CA ASN A 104 -7.50 12.87 7.13
C ASN A 104 -6.04 12.80 7.59
N VAL A 105 -5.33 11.69 7.35
CA VAL A 105 -3.89 11.63 7.61
C VAL A 105 -3.16 12.69 6.79
N LEU A 106 -3.46 12.77 5.48
CA LEU A 106 -2.83 13.76 4.60
C LEU A 106 -3.24 15.20 4.90
N SER A 107 -4.43 15.45 5.45
CA SER A 107 -4.86 16.79 5.86
C SER A 107 -4.26 17.24 7.20
N ARG A 108 -3.93 16.31 8.11
CA ARG A 108 -3.23 16.61 9.38
C ARG A 108 -1.73 16.85 9.17
N TYR A 109 -1.15 16.22 8.16
CA TYR A 109 0.29 16.22 7.90
C TYR A 109 0.59 16.75 6.48
N ASP A 110 0.51 18.07 6.32
CA ASP A 110 0.66 18.77 5.02
C ASP A 110 1.94 18.39 4.26
N GLN A 111 3.04 18.14 4.98
CA GLN A 111 4.32 17.75 4.38
C GLN A 111 4.25 16.41 3.60
N LEU A 112 3.25 15.57 3.87
CA LEU A 112 3.04 14.29 3.20
C LEU A 112 2.26 14.43 1.89
N GLN A 113 1.46 15.50 1.71
CA GLN A 113 0.56 15.64 0.54
C GLN A 113 1.32 15.63 -0.79
N ALA A 114 2.39 16.43 -0.89
CA ALA A 114 3.18 16.51 -2.11
C ALA A 114 3.91 15.18 -2.42
N ARG A 115 4.33 14.47 -1.38
CA ARG A 115 4.99 13.15 -1.49
C ARG A 115 4.00 12.09 -1.97
N PHE A 116 2.83 12.01 -1.33
CA PHE A 116 1.78 11.07 -1.71
C PHE A 116 1.23 11.35 -3.11
N LYS A 117 1.09 12.62 -3.53
CA LYS A 117 0.72 12.97 -4.91
C LYS A 117 1.72 12.42 -5.94
N ARG A 118 3.02 12.46 -5.63
CA ARG A 118 4.04 11.83 -6.49
C ARG A 118 3.90 10.31 -6.50
N LEU A 119 3.61 9.71 -5.35
CA LEU A 119 3.38 8.28 -5.23
C LEU A 119 2.17 7.81 -6.06
N LEU A 120 1.07 8.57 -6.05
CA LEU A 120 -0.10 8.32 -6.91
C LEU A 120 0.30 8.31 -8.39
N LYS A 121 1.03 9.33 -8.85
CA LYS A 121 1.53 9.37 -10.23
C LYS A 121 2.38 8.14 -10.55
N LYS A 122 3.27 7.74 -9.64
CA LYS A 122 4.13 6.56 -9.81
C LYS A 122 3.34 5.26 -9.86
N LYS A 123 2.28 5.11 -9.06
CA LYS A 123 1.35 3.97 -9.12
C LYS A 123 0.70 3.88 -10.50
N THR A 124 0.09 4.96 -10.96
CA THR A 124 -0.56 4.99 -12.28
C THR A 124 0.42 4.66 -13.40
N THR A 125 1.63 5.25 -13.39
CA THR A 125 2.68 4.92 -14.37
C THR A 125 3.10 3.45 -14.31
N ALA A 126 3.27 2.86 -13.12
CA ALA A 126 3.62 1.44 -13.01
C ALA A 126 2.53 0.53 -13.60
N PHE A 127 1.25 0.81 -13.33
CA PHE A 127 0.14 0.05 -13.93
C PHE A 127 0.10 0.21 -15.46
N GLN A 128 0.34 1.42 -15.97
CA GLN A 128 0.43 1.68 -17.41
C GLN A 128 1.56 0.86 -18.05
N VAL A 129 2.75 0.85 -17.45
CA VAL A 129 3.91 0.08 -17.94
C VAL A 129 3.60 -1.42 -17.97
N ILE A 130 2.99 -1.96 -16.91
CA ILE A 130 2.62 -3.37 -16.86
C ILE A 130 1.59 -3.72 -17.94
N CYS A 131 0.55 -2.90 -18.11
CA CYS A 131 -0.48 -3.14 -19.12
C CYS A 131 0.05 -3.00 -20.56
N GLU A 132 0.92 -2.01 -20.82
CA GLU A 132 1.58 -1.88 -22.13
C GLU A 132 2.53 -3.05 -22.42
N SER A 133 3.20 -3.57 -21.40
CA SER A 133 3.95 -4.83 -21.51
C SER A 133 3.04 -5.99 -21.94
N PHE A 134 1.84 -6.12 -21.36
CA PHE A 134 0.87 -7.15 -21.79
C PHE A 134 0.37 -6.94 -23.22
N ARG A 135 0.15 -5.69 -23.64
CA ARG A 135 -0.23 -5.36 -25.03
C ARG A 135 0.88 -5.72 -26.02
N ARG A 136 2.13 -5.38 -25.70
CA ARG A 136 3.32 -5.71 -26.51
C ARG A 136 3.50 -7.22 -26.68
N GLN A 137 3.19 -7.99 -25.64
CA GLN A 137 3.23 -9.46 -25.65
C GLN A 137 2.00 -10.11 -26.31
N GLY A 138 0.97 -9.33 -26.68
CA GLY A 138 -0.28 -9.87 -27.23
C GLY A 138 -1.20 -10.53 -26.21
N MET A 139 -0.92 -10.37 -24.91
CA MET A 139 -1.75 -10.90 -23.80
C MET A 139 -2.97 -10.05 -23.52
N MET A 140 -2.95 -8.77 -23.89
CA MET A 140 -4.01 -7.81 -23.62
C MET A 140 -4.44 -7.06 -24.88
N GLU A 141 -5.75 -6.96 -25.09
CA GLU A 141 -6.36 -6.15 -26.14
C GLU A 141 -7.23 -5.06 -25.50
N ILE A 142 -6.74 -3.82 -25.57
CA ILE A 142 -7.39 -2.64 -25.00
C ILE A 142 -6.94 -1.41 -25.80
N ASN A 143 -7.85 -0.46 -26.02
CA ASN A 143 -7.49 0.79 -26.67
C ASN A 143 -6.87 1.80 -25.67
N GLY A 144 -6.27 2.88 -26.19
CA GLY A 144 -5.55 3.85 -25.34
C GLY A 144 -6.44 4.55 -24.29
N GLU A 145 -7.67 4.93 -24.66
CA GLU A 145 -8.60 5.61 -23.75
C GLU A 145 -9.09 4.67 -22.63
N GLU A 146 -9.44 3.43 -22.99
CA GLU A 146 -9.82 2.41 -22.02
C GLU A 146 -8.67 2.04 -21.08
N LEU A 147 -7.44 2.02 -21.59
CA LEU A 147 -6.24 1.74 -20.80
C LEU A 147 -5.98 2.83 -19.75
N GLU A 148 -6.13 4.10 -20.12
CA GLU A 148 -6.03 5.20 -19.16
C GLU A 148 -7.07 5.07 -18.04
N SER A 149 -8.33 4.79 -18.40
CA SER A 149 -9.42 4.55 -17.44
C SER A 149 -9.14 3.33 -16.52
N LEU A 150 -8.67 2.22 -17.09
CA LEU A 150 -8.29 1.03 -16.31
C LEU A 150 -7.17 1.36 -15.31
N CYS A 151 -6.13 2.08 -15.73
CA CYS A 151 -5.02 2.45 -14.85
C CYS A 151 -5.46 3.39 -13.72
N GLU A 152 -6.42 4.28 -13.98
CA GLU A 152 -7.04 5.10 -12.93
C GLU A 152 -7.83 4.23 -11.94
N GLN A 153 -8.62 3.27 -12.42
CA GLN A 153 -9.36 2.33 -11.57
C GLN A 153 -8.45 1.43 -10.72
N LEU A 154 -7.33 0.94 -11.28
CA LEU A 154 -6.32 0.18 -10.55
C LEU A 154 -5.66 1.06 -9.47
N THR A 155 -5.36 2.32 -9.80
CA THR A 155 -4.81 3.28 -8.83
C THR A 155 -5.78 3.53 -7.69
N LEU A 156 -7.05 3.79 -7.99
CA LEU A 156 -8.13 4.00 -7.02
C LEU A 156 -8.30 2.78 -6.12
N THR A 157 -8.41 1.59 -6.71
CA THR A 157 -8.57 0.32 -5.97
C THR A 157 -7.38 0.09 -5.04
N SER A 158 -6.15 0.30 -5.51
CA SER A 158 -4.94 0.17 -4.67
C SER A 158 -4.89 1.18 -3.50
N CYS A 159 -5.66 2.26 -3.56
CA CYS A 159 -5.70 3.28 -2.51
C CYS A 159 -6.86 3.13 -1.53
N TYR A 160 -7.99 2.57 -1.95
CA TYR A 160 -9.21 2.57 -1.14
C TYR A 160 -9.78 1.18 -0.87
N TRP A 161 -9.18 0.11 -1.40
CA TRP A 161 -9.63 -1.25 -1.11
C TRP A 161 -9.60 -1.57 0.39
N SER A 162 -8.52 -1.25 1.11
CA SER A 162 -8.41 -1.53 2.54
C SER A 162 -9.49 -0.79 3.36
N SER A 163 -9.79 0.46 3.00
CA SER A 163 -10.86 1.23 3.63
C SER A 163 -12.23 0.60 3.36
N PHE A 164 -12.47 0.16 2.12
CA PHE A 164 -13.70 -0.53 1.71
C PHE A 164 -13.87 -1.88 2.45
N ASP A 165 -12.82 -2.69 2.53
CA ASP A 165 -12.86 -4.00 3.20
C ASP A 165 -13.09 -3.85 4.72
N THR A 166 -12.55 -2.80 5.33
CA THR A 166 -12.82 -2.46 6.74
C THR A 166 -14.31 -2.22 7.00
N LEU A 167 -15.05 -1.66 6.04
CA LEU A 167 -16.52 -1.47 6.18
C LEU A 167 -17.27 -2.80 6.22
N SER A 168 -16.70 -3.87 5.65
CA SER A 168 -17.27 -5.22 5.72
C SER A 168 -16.96 -5.92 7.04
N HIS A 169 -15.99 -5.41 7.81
CA HIS A 169 -15.49 -6.01 9.04
C HIS A 169 -15.45 -4.99 10.20
N LEU A 170 -16.53 -4.20 10.36
CA LEU A 170 -16.58 -3.14 11.38
C LEU A 170 -16.35 -3.63 12.81
N GLU A 171 -16.69 -4.88 13.09
CA GLU A 171 -16.54 -5.52 14.41
C GLU A 171 -15.15 -6.14 14.61
N ASP A 172 -14.37 -6.37 13.54
CA ASP A 172 -13.04 -6.98 13.58
C ASP A 172 -12.09 -6.31 12.57
N ARG A 173 -11.50 -5.18 12.97
CA ARG A 173 -10.56 -4.42 12.14
C ARG A 173 -9.23 -5.14 11.88
N GLU A 174 -8.94 -6.21 12.63
CA GLU A 174 -7.72 -6.99 12.41
C GLU A 174 -7.89 -8.05 11.31
N SER A 175 -9.14 -8.32 10.90
CA SER A 175 -9.48 -9.30 9.85
C SER A 175 -9.28 -8.82 8.40
N VAL A 176 -8.78 -7.59 8.18
CA VAL A 176 -8.56 -7.08 6.81
C VAL A 176 -7.55 -7.96 6.09
N ASP A 177 -8.01 -8.60 5.01
CA ASP A 177 -7.20 -9.51 4.22
C ASP A 177 -6.61 -8.78 2.99
N PRO A 178 -5.28 -8.56 2.94
CA PRO A 178 -4.62 -7.96 1.78
C PRO A 178 -4.80 -8.80 0.51
N GLY A 179 -4.94 -10.12 0.63
CA GLY A 179 -5.14 -11.05 -0.48
C GLY A 179 -6.39 -10.72 -1.29
N ARG A 180 -7.50 -10.42 -0.62
CA ARG A 180 -8.74 -10.03 -1.33
C ARG A 180 -8.55 -8.79 -2.21
N GLY A 181 -7.63 -7.88 -1.86
CA GLY A 181 -7.28 -6.73 -2.70
C GLY A 181 -6.58 -7.15 -4.00
N VAL A 182 -5.65 -8.11 -3.89
CA VAL A 182 -4.98 -8.74 -5.04
C VAL A 182 -6.01 -9.39 -5.96
N TYR A 183 -6.93 -10.18 -5.38
CA TYR A 183 -8.02 -10.81 -6.12
C TYR A 183 -8.81 -9.80 -6.95
N GLN A 184 -9.25 -8.69 -6.34
CA GLN A 184 -10.03 -7.67 -7.03
C GLN A 184 -9.23 -6.97 -8.13
N MET A 185 -7.96 -6.65 -7.89
CA MET A 185 -7.12 -6.01 -8.90
C MET A 185 -6.88 -6.91 -10.12
N MET A 186 -6.67 -8.22 -9.91
CA MET A 186 -6.61 -9.19 -11.00
C MET A 186 -7.92 -9.23 -11.81
N HIS A 187 -9.06 -9.16 -11.14
CA HIS A 187 -10.37 -9.20 -11.79
C HIS A 187 -10.74 -7.94 -12.58
N LEU A 188 -10.17 -6.78 -12.23
CA LEU A 188 -10.32 -5.56 -13.03
C LEU A 188 -9.61 -5.67 -14.38
N VAL A 189 -8.53 -6.46 -14.46
CA VAL A 189 -7.73 -6.63 -15.69
C VAL A 189 -8.31 -7.73 -16.60
N LEU A 190 -8.97 -8.75 -16.02
CA LEU A 190 -9.51 -9.92 -16.73
C LEU A 190 -10.24 -9.62 -18.05
N PRO A 191 -11.17 -8.65 -18.15
CA PRO A 191 -11.95 -8.44 -19.37
C PRO A 191 -11.10 -8.05 -20.60
N TYR A 192 -9.89 -7.55 -20.36
CA TYR A 192 -8.98 -7.05 -21.39
C TYR A 192 -7.93 -8.06 -21.80
N LEU A 193 -7.83 -9.19 -21.09
CA LEU A 193 -6.87 -10.24 -21.40
C LEU A 193 -7.38 -11.18 -22.50
N ALA A 194 -6.47 -11.72 -23.29
CA ALA A 194 -6.77 -12.75 -24.27
C ALA A 194 -7.38 -14.00 -23.59
N PRO A 195 -8.24 -14.78 -24.27
CA PRO A 195 -8.99 -15.86 -23.64
C PRO A 195 -8.15 -16.89 -22.86
N GLY A 196 -6.96 -17.24 -23.35
CA GLY A 196 -6.06 -18.18 -22.65
C GLY A 196 -5.51 -17.62 -21.34
N GLU A 197 -5.14 -16.33 -21.35
CA GLU A 197 -4.60 -15.60 -20.20
C GLU A 197 -5.67 -15.40 -19.11
N GLN A 198 -6.95 -15.27 -19.48
CA GLN A 198 -8.04 -15.13 -18.51
C GLN A 198 -8.18 -16.35 -17.60
N ASP A 199 -8.00 -17.55 -18.14
CA ASP A 199 -8.12 -18.79 -17.36
C ASP A 199 -6.96 -18.95 -16.37
N GLU A 200 -5.76 -18.53 -16.77
CA GLU A 200 -4.58 -18.48 -15.89
C GLU A 200 -4.81 -17.51 -14.73
N VAL A 201 -5.22 -16.26 -15.01
CA VAL A 201 -5.49 -15.27 -13.96
C VAL A 201 -6.63 -15.70 -13.03
N ARG A 202 -7.67 -16.37 -13.54
CA ARG A 202 -8.74 -16.95 -12.70
C ARG A 202 -8.22 -18.05 -11.78
N LEU A 203 -7.26 -18.84 -12.22
CA LEU A 203 -6.65 -19.89 -11.39
C LEU A 203 -5.78 -19.26 -10.31
N MET A 204 -4.86 -18.37 -10.68
CA MET A 204 -3.96 -17.68 -9.75
C MET A 204 -4.70 -16.88 -8.69
N SER A 205 -5.77 -16.17 -9.08
CA SER A 205 -6.52 -15.32 -8.15
C SER A 205 -7.20 -16.11 -7.05
N ARG A 206 -7.49 -17.40 -7.23
CA ARG A 206 -8.11 -18.26 -6.20
C ARG A 206 -7.23 -18.47 -4.98
N ASP A 207 -5.93 -18.30 -5.09
CA ASP A 207 -5.01 -18.38 -3.94
C ASP A 207 -5.21 -17.23 -2.94
N TYR A 208 -6.01 -16.23 -3.31
CA TYR A 208 -6.33 -15.04 -2.52
C TYR A 208 -7.80 -14.99 -2.05
N LEU A 209 -8.52 -16.12 -2.09
CA LEU A 209 -9.87 -16.30 -1.55
C LEU A 209 -9.85 -17.13 -0.27
#